data_AF-A0A353WUW2-F1
#
_entry.id   AF-A0A353WUW2-F1
#
_cell.length_a   1.000
_cell.length_b   1.000
_cell.length_c   1.000
_cell.angle_alpha   90.00
_cell.angle_beta   90.00
_cell.angle_gamma   90.00
#
_symmetry.space_group_name_H-M   'P 1'
#
loop_
_entity.id
_entity.type
_entity.pdbx_description
1 polymer ?
#
loop_
_entity_poly.entity_id
_entity_poly.type
_entity_poly.pdbx_seq_one_letter_code
_entity_poly.pdbx_strand_id
1 'polypeptide(L)'
;MLQNYIRGWKVEVNIRDEKTLLGCGQAQVGNINPAEDAPAFVSAIYGFLLLANIKAYKKNGDGKNRNILLPGSKCYPAKQQQRFTSGDLVYQLKTELWAKAPGCGSFSGFVSEQRHTKSHRNSTNPLTSAILYSRK
;
A
#
# COMPACT_ATOMS: atom_id res chain seq x y z
N MET A 1 19.80 -18.32 21.80
CA MET A 1 19.70 -19.07 20.52
C MET A 1 18.38 -18.85 19.79
N LEU A 2 17.22 -18.81 20.47
CA LEU A 2 15.90 -18.59 19.85
C LEU A 2 15.77 -17.29 19.02
N GLN A 3 16.32 -16.17 19.50
CA GLN A 3 16.25 -14.89 18.80
C GLN A 3 16.93 -14.91 17.41
N ASN A 4 17.99 -15.70 17.24
CA ASN A 4 18.70 -15.79 15.96
C ASN A 4 17.85 -16.50 14.91
N TYR A 5 17.15 -17.56 15.31
CA TYR A 5 16.21 -18.28 14.45
C TYR A 5 15.06 -17.37 13.97
N ILE A 6 14.47 -16.61 14.90
CA ILE A 6 13.40 -15.64 14.58
C ILE A 6 13.91 -14.55 13.61
N ARG A 7 15.17 -14.11 13.76
CA ARG A 7 15.76 -13.10 12.88
C ARG A 7 15.96 -13.63 11.46
N GLY A 8 16.50 -14.84 11.31
CA GLY A 8 16.67 -15.49 10.00
C GLY A 8 15.35 -15.67 9.27
N TRP A 9 14.33 -16.18 9.99
CA TRP A 9 12.98 -16.34 9.43
C TRP A 9 12.35 -15.02 8.98
N LYS A 10 12.52 -13.94 9.75
CA LYS A 10 12.03 -12.60 9.35
C LYS A 10 12.67 -12.09 8.06
N VAL A 11 13.96 -12.36 7.86
CA VAL A 11 14.66 -11.98 6.62
C VAL A 11 14.12 -12.78 5.45
N GLU A 12 13.90 -14.09 5.61
CA GLU A 12 13.33 -14.95 4.57
C GLU A 12 11.92 -14.50 4.15
N VAL A 13 11.06 -14.17 5.12
CA VAL A 13 9.70 -13.67 4.85
C VAL A 13 9.75 -12.34 4.09
N ASN A 14 10.64 -11.41 4.45
CA ASN A 14 10.82 -10.16 3.70
C ASN A 14 11.28 -10.41 2.26
N ILE A 15 12.23 -11.30 2.03
CA ILE A 15 12.70 -11.64 0.67
C ILE A 15 11.58 -12.27 -0.16
N ARG A 16 10.73 -13.09 0.46
CA ARG A 16 9.55 -13.67 -0.20
C ARG A 16 8.53 -12.59 -0.58
N ASP A 17 8.27 -11.65 0.32
CA ASP A 17 7.38 -10.51 0.07
C ASP A 17 7.92 -9.63 -1.07
N GLU A 18 9.23 -9.33 -1.09
CA GLU A 18 9.87 -8.58 -2.17
C GLU A 18 9.70 -9.26 -3.53
N LYS A 19 9.89 -10.59 -3.59
CA LYS A 19 9.68 -11.36 -4.82
C LYS A 19 8.23 -11.36 -5.28
N THR A 20 7.28 -11.51 -4.36
CA THR A 20 5.85 -11.68 -4.67
C THR A 20 5.16 -10.35 -4.96
N LEU A 21 5.45 -9.31 -4.19
CA LEU A 21 4.78 -8.01 -4.27
C LEU A 21 5.44 -7.06 -5.29
N LEU A 22 6.77 -7.10 -5.41
CA LEU A 22 7.53 -6.18 -6.27
C LEU A 22 8.05 -6.85 -7.55
N GLY A 23 7.90 -8.17 -7.70
CA GLY A 23 8.27 -8.88 -8.92
C GLY A 23 9.79 -9.00 -9.13
N CYS A 24 10.58 -8.94 -8.05
CA CYS A 24 12.06 -9.01 -8.09
C CYS A 24 12.62 -10.21 -8.87
N GLY A 25 11.85 -11.29 -9.02
CA GLY A 25 12.24 -12.50 -9.77
C GLY A 25 11.82 -12.56 -11.24
N GLN A 26 11.14 -11.53 -11.78
CA GLN A 26 10.59 -11.55 -13.15
C GLN A 26 11.18 -10.46 -14.08
N ALA A 27 12.42 -10.03 -13.84
CA ALA A 27 13.11 -9.14 -14.77
C ALA A 27 13.43 -9.90 -16.07
N GLN A 28 12.47 -9.97 -17.00
CA GLN A 28 12.70 -10.43 -18.37
C GLN A 28 13.39 -9.33 -19.15
N VAL A 29 14.69 -9.13 -18.87
CA VAL A 29 15.52 -8.20 -19.65
C VAL A 29 16.47 -9.05 -20.49
N GLY A 30 16.54 -8.75 -21.79
CA GLY A 30 17.40 -9.48 -22.73
C GLY A 30 18.91 -9.32 -22.50
N ASN A 31 19.32 -8.49 -21.52
CA ASN A 31 20.70 -8.27 -21.13
C ASN A 31 20.94 -8.71 -19.68
N ILE A 32 22.09 -9.33 -19.44
CA ILE A 32 22.48 -9.91 -18.14
C ILE A 32 22.84 -8.83 -17.10
N ASN A 33 23.54 -7.77 -17.52
CA ASN A 33 24.00 -6.70 -16.61
C ASN A 33 22.86 -6.03 -15.79
N PRO A 34 21.73 -5.60 -16.37
CA PRO A 34 20.64 -5.00 -15.58
C PRO A 34 19.89 -6.01 -14.69
N ALA A 35 20.06 -7.31 -14.90
CA ALA A 35 19.41 -8.33 -14.06
C ALA A 35 20.11 -8.50 -12.70
N GLU A 36 21.40 -8.21 -12.60
CA GLU A 36 22.17 -8.29 -11.34
C GLU A 36 21.88 -7.11 -10.40
N ASP A 37 21.68 -5.91 -10.95
CA ASP A 37 21.41 -4.70 -10.16
C ASP A 37 19.94 -4.56 -9.72
N ALA A 38 19.01 -5.18 -10.46
CA ALA A 38 17.58 -5.16 -10.18
C ALA A 38 17.22 -5.53 -8.71
N PRO A 39 17.74 -6.63 -8.12
CA PRO A 39 17.42 -6.98 -6.73
C PRO A 39 17.91 -5.95 -5.70
N ALA A 40 19.09 -5.37 -5.90
CA ALA A 40 19.62 -4.35 -4.99
C ALA A 40 18.74 -3.09 -5.00
N PHE A 41 18.31 -2.67 -6.20
CA PHE A 41 17.41 -1.54 -6.37
C PHE A 41 16.03 -1.76 -5.75
N VAL A 42 15.44 -2.95 -5.95
CA VAL A 42 14.13 -3.30 -5.39
C VAL A 42 14.17 -3.32 -3.86
N SER A 43 15.24 -3.87 -3.27
CA SER A 43 15.41 -3.87 -1.81
C SER A 43 15.52 -2.44 -1.24
N ALA A 44 16.24 -1.55 -1.93
CA ALA A 44 16.32 -0.14 -1.55
C ALA A 44 14.94 0.54 -1.59
N ILE A 45 14.16 0.37 -2.67
CA ILE A 45 12.80 0.90 -2.78
C ILE A 45 11.91 0.38 -1.65
N TYR A 46 11.99 -0.92 -1.35
CA TYR A 46 11.21 -1.52 -0.28
C TYR A 46 11.56 -0.93 1.09
N GLY A 47 12.86 -0.70 1.35
CA GLY A 47 13.31 0.01 2.54
C GLY A 47 12.78 1.45 2.62
N PHE A 48 12.80 2.19 1.51
CA PHE A 48 12.23 3.53 1.45
C PHE A 48 10.71 3.55 1.69
N LEU A 49 9.98 2.59 1.14
CA LEU A 49 8.54 2.43 1.35
C LEU A 49 8.23 2.25 2.84
N LEU A 50 8.96 1.34 3.51
CA LEU A 50 8.79 1.08 4.93
C LEU A 50 9.14 2.32 5.77
N LEU A 51 10.22 3.03 5.42
CA LEU A 51 10.62 4.26 6.09
C LEU A 51 9.60 5.39 5.93
N ALA A 52 9.04 5.55 4.73
CA ALA A 52 7.99 6.52 4.43
C ALA A 52 6.73 6.23 5.26
N ASN A 53 6.34 4.96 5.36
CA ASN A 53 5.24 4.54 6.21
C ASN A 53 5.50 4.87 7.69
N ILE A 54 6.68 4.51 8.21
CA ILE A 54 7.04 4.84 9.59
C ILE A 54 6.96 6.36 9.81
N LYS A 55 7.48 7.19 8.89
CA LYS A 55 7.39 8.66 9.01
C LYS A 55 5.95 9.17 8.97
N ALA A 56 5.11 8.64 8.08
CA ALA A 56 3.72 9.06 7.93
C ALA A 56 2.87 8.70 9.16
N TYR A 57 3.05 7.51 9.73
CA TYR A 57 2.19 7.00 10.80
C TYR A 57 2.76 7.18 12.22
N LYS A 58 4.09 7.29 12.39
CA LYS A 58 4.72 7.59 13.69
C LYS A 58 4.48 9.03 14.12
N LYS A 59 4.38 9.98 13.17
CA LYS A 59 4.16 11.40 13.46
C LYS A 59 2.77 11.70 14.05
N ASN A 60 1.77 10.87 13.74
CA ASN A 60 0.38 11.10 14.16
C ASN A 60 0.08 10.61 15.58
N GLY A 61 1.06 10.12 16.36
CA GLY A 61 0.86 9.62 17.74
C GLY A 61 0.00 8.35 17.86
N ASP A 62 -0.77 8.06 16.83
CA ASP A 62 -1.78 7.03 16.79
C ASP A 62 -1.39 5.98 15.76
N GLY A 63 -0.63 4.96 16.19
CA GLY A 63 -0.46 3.72 15.41
C GLY A 63 -1.79 2.98 15.11
N LYS A 64 -2.93 3.56 15.50
CA LYS A 64 -4.29 3.07 15.31
C LYS A 64 -5.11 3.92 14.33
N ASN A 65 -4.65 5.10 13.91
CA ASN A 65 -5.45 6.02 13.09
C ASN A 65 -5.43 5.60 11.61
N ARG A 66 -6.19 4.53 11.33
CA ARG A 66 -6.46 4.05 9.97
C ARG A 66 -7.39 4.98 9.19
N ASN A 67 -7.88 6.06 9.80
CA ASN A 67 -8.76 7.03 9.14
C ASN A 67 -8.06 7.83 8.02
N ILE A 68 -6.72 7.78 7.96
CA ILE A 68 -5.93 8.35 6.86
C ILE A 68 -5.89 7.39 5.66
N LEU A 69 -6.19 6.11 5.87
CA LEU A 69 -6.25 5.12 4.80
C LEU A 69 -7.64 5.08 4.21
N LEU A 70 -7.70 4.71 2.94
CA LEU A 70 -8.94 4.27 2.34
C LEU A 70 -9.54 3.13 3.15
N PRO A 71 -10.85 3.16 3.46
CA PRO A 71 -11.49 2.05 4.11
C PRO A 71 -11.37 0.81 3.22
N GLY A 72 -11.15 -0.36 3.84
CA GLY A 72 -11.23 -1.62 3.12
C GLY A 72 -12.60 -1.79 2.47
N SER A 73 -12.68 -2.59 1.40
CA SER A 73 -13.98 -2.91 0.82
C SER A 73 -14.89 -3.55 1.87
N LYS A 74 -16.19 -3.26 1.79
CA LYS A 74 -17.20 -3.67 2.78
C LYS A 74 -17.20 -5.18 3.07
N CYS A 75 -16.71 -5.98 2.13
CA CYS A 75 -16.65 -7.44 2.22
C CYS A 75 -15.50 -7.98 3.10
N TYR A 76 -14.61 -7.13 3.64
CA TYR A 76 -13.57 -7.56 4.58
C TYR A 76 -13.89 -7.11 6.01
N PRO A 77 -13.72 -7.98 7.01
CA PRO A 77 -13.87 -7.57 8.40
C PRO A 77 -12.83 -6.51 8.75
N ALA A 78 -13.24 -5.50 9.53
CA ALA A 78 -12.32 -4.49 10.03
C ALA A 78 -11.22 -5.15 10.88
N LYS A 79 -10.00 -5.25 10.33
CA LYS A 79 -8.86 -5.82 11.07
C LYS A 79 -8.50 -4.91 12.24
N GLN A 80 -8.41 -5.45 13.45
CA GLN A 80 -7.90 -4.72 14.62
C GLN A 80 -6.36 -4.63 14.67
N GLN A 81 -5.66 -5.07 13.60
CA GLN A 81 -4.21 -5.22 13.61
C GLN A 81 -3.47 -3.87 13.63
N GLN A 82 -2.55 -3.74 14.59
CA GLN A 82 -1.80 -2.52 14.89
C GLN A 82 -0.60 -2.27 13.95
N ARG A 83 -0.25 -3.26 13.11
CA ARG A 83 0.88 -3.19 12.16
C ARG A 83 0.38 -3.24 10.72
N PHE A 84 0.93 -2.39 9.87
CA PHE A 84 0.76 -2.47 8.42
C PHE A 84 1.45 -3.70 7.85
N THR A 85 0.72 -4.46 7.02
CA THR A 85 1.34 -5.52 6.20
C THR A 85 2.07 -4.87 5.03
N SER A 86 3.17 -5.47 4.57
CA SER A 86 3.90 -5.07 3.36
C SER A 86 2.95 -4.86 2.16
N GLY A 87 1.99 -5.77 1.97
CA GLY A 87 0.96 -5.65 0.93
C GLY A 87 -0.04 -4.51 1.16
N ASP A 88 -0.35 -4.15 2.40
CA ASP A 88 -1.22 -3.01 2.70
C ASP A 88 -0.53 -1.69 2.30
N LEU A 89 0.80 -1.60 2.47
CA LEU A 89 1.61 -0.45 2.04
C LEU A 89 1.65 -0.29 0.52
N VAL A 90 1.91 -1.38 -0.19
CA VAL A 90 1.93 -1.37 -1.66
C VAL A 90 0.55 -1.01 -2.20
N TYR A 91 -0.51 -1.57 -1.61
CA TYR A 91 -1.88 -1.22 -1.98
C TYR A 91 -2.15 0.27 -1.77
N GLN A 92 -1.78 0.82 -0.62
CA GLN A 92 -1.92 2.25 -0.34
C GLN A 92 -1.22 3.11 -1.39
N LEU A 93 0.06 2.81 -1.70
CA LEU A 93 0.80 3.56 -2.70
C LEU A 93 0.14 3.48 -4.09
N LYS A 94 -0.35 2.30 -4.48
CA LYS A 94 -1.08 2.13 -5.75
C LYS A 94 -2.37 2.96 -5.77
N THR A 95 -3.11 2.98 -4.67
CA THR A 95 -4.32 3.80 -4.57
C THR A 95 -4.00 5.30 -4.63
N GLU A 96 -2.91 5.76 -4.00
CA GLU A 96 -2.44 7.14 -4.07
C GLU A 96 -2.07 7.55 -5.51
N LEU A 97 -1.37 6.68 -6.24
CA LEU A 97 -1.07 6.89 -7.65
C LEU A 97 -2.33 6.91 -8.52
N TRP A 98 -3.28 5.99 -8.30
CA TRP A 98 -4.51 5.93 -9.06
C TRP A 98 -5.46 7.09 -8.77
N ALA A 99 -5.49 7.62 -7.55
CA ALA A 99 -6.28 8.81 -7.21
C ALA A 99 -5.73 10.10 -7.84
N LYS A 100 -4.42 10.12 -8.13
CA LYS A 100 -3.82 11.25 -8.85
C LYS A 100 -4.34 11.37 -10.29
N ALA A 101 -4.68 10.26 -10.95
CA ALA A 101 -5.21 10.26 -12.32
C ALA A 101 -6.55 11.01 -12.48
N PRO A 102 -7.57 10.83 -11.62
CA PRO A 102 -8.79 11.64 -11.62
C PRO A 102 -8.64 13.02 -10.95
N GLY A 103 -7.45 13.41 -10.49
CA GLY A 103 -7.20 14.70 -9.83
C GLY A 103 -7.60 14.76 -8.34
N CYS A 104 -7.86 13.62 -7.71
CA CYS A 104 -8.13 13.54 -6.28
C CYS A 104 -6.81 13.63 -5.48
N GLY A 105 -6.38 14.86 -5.14
CA GLY A 105 -5.10 15.12 -4.48
C GLY A 105 -5.02 14.70 -3.00
N SER A 106 -6.14 14.45 -2.34
CA SER A 106 -6.21 14.10 -0.90
C SER A 106 -7.31 13.08 -0.59
N PHE A 107 -7.00 12.11 0.28
CA PHE A 107 -7.94 11.03 0.68
C PHE A 107 -8.78 11.33 1.91
N SER A 108 -8.39 12.32 2.72
CA SER A 108 -9.07 12.65 3.98
C SER A 108 -10.51 13.13 3.80
N GLY A 109 -10.87 13.64 2.62
CA GLY A 109 -12.21 14.17 2.30
C GLY A 109 -13.13 13.22 1.53
N PHE A 110 -12.64 12.07 1.05
CA PHE A 110 -13.39 11.27 0.07
C PHE A 110 -14.74 10.75 0.62
N VAL A 111 -14.75 10.31 1.88
CA VAL A 111 -15.97 9.79 2.54
C VAL A 111 -16.93 10.92 2.94
N SER A 112 -16.43 12.11 3.26
CA SER A 112 -17.27 13.26 3.62
C SER A 112 -17.88 13.94 2.39
N GLU A 113 -17.14 14.07 1.29
CA GLU A 113 -17.62 14.63 0.02
C GLU A 113 -18.74 13.79 -0.60
N GLN A 114 -18.67 12.45 -0.49
CA GLN A 114 -19.76 11.57 -0.91
C GLN A 114 -21.07 11.83 -0.15
N ARG A 115 -21.00 12.24 1.13
CA ARG A 115 -22.20 12.54 1.93
C ARG A 115 -22.79 13.90 1.56
N HIS A 116 -21.96 14.89 1.24
CA HIS A 116 -22.41 16.22 0.83
C HIS A 116 -23.07 16.25 -0.56
N THR A 117 -22.62 15.40 -1.48
CA THR A 117 -23.11 15.37 -2.87
C THR A 117 -24.33 14.48 -3.08
N LYS A 118 -24.79 13.76 -2.04
CA LYS A 118 -25.87 12.77 -2.14
C LYS A 118 -27.25 13.45 -2.24
N SER A 119 -27.55 14.00 -3.40
CA SER A 119 -28.90 14.38 -3.82
C SER A 119 -29.41 13.37 -4.84
N HIS A 120 -30.72 13.11 -4.88
CA HIS A 120 -31.33 12.12 -5.80
C HIS A 120 -31.06 12.42 -7.30
N ARG A 121 -30.59 13.64 -7.62
CA ARG A 121 -30.19 14.08 -8.97
C ARG A 121 -28.67 14.06 -9.21
N ASN A 122 -27.85 14.11 -8.17
CA ASN A 122 -26.40 14.17 -8.27
C ASN A 122 -25.80 12.85 -7.79
N SER A 123 -25.61 11.91 -8.72
CA SER A 123 -24.69 10.79 -8.50
C SER A 123 -23.27 11.28 -8.75
N THR A 124 -22.39 11.16 -7.77
CA THR A 124 -20.95 11.15 -8.07
C THR A 124 -20.64 10.02 -9.05
N ASN A 125 -19.61 10.18 -9.88
CA ASN A 125 -19.27 9.13 -10.84
C ASN A 125 -18.87 7.84 -10.08
N PRO A 126 -19.65 6.75 -10.18
CA PRO A 126 -19.38 5.53 -9.42
C PRO A 126 -18.03 4.92 -9.81
N LEU A 127 -17.52 5.20 -11.01
CA LEU A 127 -16.24 4.71 -11.51
C LEU A 127 -15.07 5.18 -10.65
N THR A 128 -15.06 6.42 -10.18
CA THR A 128 -13.97 6.95 -9.35
C THR A 128 -13.87 6.18 -8.04
N SER A 129 -15.01 5.89 -7.40
CA SER A 129 -15.03 5.07 -6.20
C SER A 129 -14.64 3.61 -6.49
N ALA A 130 -15.08 3.05 -7.63
CA ALA A 130 -14.76 1.69 -8.01
C ALA A 130 -13.26 1.48 -8.25
N ILE A 131 -12.57 2.45 -8.86
CA ILE A 131 -11.12 2.42 -9.06
C ILE A 131 -10.38 2.37 -7.71
N LEU A 132 -10.77 3.24 -6.77
CA LEU A 132 -10.13 3.34 -5.45
C LEU A 132 -10.37 2.14 -4.54
N TYR A 133 -11.51 1.45 -4.70
CA TYR A 133 -11.85 0.24 -3.93
C TYR A 133 -11.52 -1.07 -4.66
N SER A 134 -10.92 -1.01 -5.86
CA SER A 134 -10.53 -2.23 -6.59
C SER A 134 -9.33 -2.90 -5.92
N ARG A 135 -9.58 -3.97 -5.17
CA ARG A 135 -8.54 -4.85 -4.61
C ARG A 135 -8.38 -6.05 -5.54
N LYS A 136 -7.20 -6.23 -6.13
CA LYS A 136 -6.78 -7.45 -6.84
C LYS A 136 -5.73 -8.16 -6.02
#